data_AF-A0AAD2GX11-F1
#
_entry.id   AF-A0AAD2GX11-F1
#
_cell.length_a   1.000
_cell.length_b   1.000
_cell.length_c   1.000
_cell.angle_alpha   90.00
_cell.angle_beta   90.00
_cell.angle_gamma   90.00
#
_symmetry.space_group_name_H-M   'P 1'
#
loop_
_entity.id
_entity.type
_entity.pdbx_description
1 polymer ?
#
loop_
_entity_poly.entity_id
_entity_poly.type
_entity_poly.pdbx_seq_one_letter_code
_entity_poly.pdbx_strand_id
1 'polypeptide(L)'
;MVALSASLGTGSFKDAHRGFLTLTPLAPNGLGSCTNQRVAVKRMTQGRDEWGSARRFDVSAKYWHTIGECNLLLWAISLFDLSLSFIDHKLAKTGPPPPSLVIPNIHFVEGGIALVHESTVGKNVQTASSHR
;
A
#
# COMPACT_ATOMS: atom_id res chain seq x y z
N MET A 1 -11.14 -2.01 -6.52
CA MET A 1 -11.56 -0.59 -6.39
C MET A 1 -11.16 -0.06 -5.02
N VAL A 2 -10.70 1.20 -4.96
CA VAL A 2 -10.38 1.89 -3.70
C VAL A 2 -11.19 3.18 -3.61
N ALA A 3 -12.03 3.32 -2.58
CA ALA A 3 -12.78 4.54 -2.30
C ALA A 3 -12.12 5.30 -1.14
N LEU A 4 -11.90 6.61 -1.29
CA LEU A 4 -11.29 7.47 -0.27
C LEU A 4 -12.37 8.19 0.55
N SER A 5 -12.09 8.42 1.84
CA SER A 5 -12.97 9.19 2.72
C SER A 5 -12.18 10.30 3.44
N ALA A 6 -11.97 10.20 4.75
CA ALA A 6 -11.32 11.22 5.57
C ALA A 6 -9.78 11.12 5.50
N SER A 7 -9.10 12.27 5.65
CA SER A 7 -7.66 12.31 5.91
C SER A 7 -7.33 11.61 7.23
N LEU A 8 -6.30 10.76 7.23
CA LEU A 8 -5.73 10.15 8.43
C LEU A 8 -4.61 11.01 9.02
N GLY A 9 -3.99 11.84 8.20
CA GLY A 9 -2.81 12.60 8.58
C GLY A 9 -1.93 12.85 7.38
N THR A 10 -1.01 13.77 7.56
CA THR A 10 -0.21 14.32 6.48
C THR A 10 1.23 14.37 6.96
N GLY A 11 2.07 13.49 6.41
CA GLY A 11 3.49 13.41 6.73
C GLY A 11 4.32 14.42 5.94
N SER A 12 5.65 14.33 6.09
CA SER A 12 6.59 15.12 5.29
C SER A 12 6.77 14.59 3.86
N PHE A 13 6.51 13.29 3.64
CA PHE A 13 6.71 12.61 2.35
C PHE A 13 5.47 11.88 1.82
N LYS A 14 4.43 11.71 2.64
CA LYS A 14 3.18 11.01 2.26
C LYS A 14 1.96 11.63 2.92
N ASP A 15 0.87 11.63 2.19
CA ASP A 15 -0.47 11.86 2.72
C ASP A 15 -1.16 10.52 2.94
N ALA A 16 -1.85 10.37 4.07
CA ALA A 16 -2.61 9.16 4.38
C ALA A 16 -4.10 9.48 4.42
N HIS A 17 -4.90 8.64 3.78
CA HIS A 17 -6.35 8.73 3.76
C HIS A 17 -6.97 7.40 4.19
N ARG A 18 -8.11 7.47 4.86
CA ARG A 18 -8.95 6.29 5.05
C ARG A 18 -9.55 5.88 3.70
N GLY A 19 -9.52 4.60 3.42
CA GLY A 19 -10.24 4.06 2.27
C GLY A 19 -10.80 2.68 2.51
N PHE A 20 -11.53 2.21 1.50
CA PHE A 20 -12.11 0.88 1.44
C PHE A 20 -11.59 0.18 0.19
N LEU A 21 -11.09 -1.04 0.34
CA LEU A 21 -10.58 -1.89 -0.71
C LEU A 21 -11.56 -3.02 -1.00
N THR A 22 -11.89 -3.21 -2.28
CA THR A 22 -12.53 -4.43 -2.78
C THR A 22 -11.75 -4.91 -3.99
N LEU A 23 -11.20 -6.13 -3.94
CA LEU A 23 -10.56 -6.76 -5.08
C LEU A 23 -11.57 -7.56 -5.90
N THR A 24 -11.27 -7.77 -7.19
CA THR A 24 -12.08 -8.60 -8.08
C THR A 24 -11.13 -9.35 -9.02
N PRO A 25 -10.98 -10.67 -8.87
CA PRO A 25 -11.55 -11.51 -7.80
C PRO A 25 -10.99 -11.14 -6.41
N LEU A 26 -11.66 -11.60 -5.34
CA LEU A 26 -11.12 -11.48 -3.98
C LEU A 26 -9.83 -12.28 -3.86
N ALA A 27 -8.90 -11.79 -3.03
CA ALA A 27 -7.70 -12.55 -2.69
C ALA A 27 -8.10 -13.77 -1.82
N PRO A 28 -7.37 -14.91 -1.92
CA PRO A 28 -7.66 -16.08 -1.09
C PRO A 28 -7.42 -15.81 0.42
N ASN A 29 -6.51 -14.91 0.76
CA ASN A 29 -6.16 -14.50 2.11
C ASN A 29 -5.54 -13.08 2.13
N GLY A 30 -5.44 -12.48 3.31
CA GLY A 30 -4.80 -11.18 3.53
C GLY A 30 -5.52 -9.99 2.90
N LEU A 31 -4.76 -9.00 2.42
CA LEU A 31 -5.25 -7.76 1.87
C LEU A 31 -6.11 -7.99 0.61
N GLY A 32 -7.38 -7.59 0.68
CA GLY A 32 -8.38 -7.75 -0.36
C GLY A 32 -9.09 -9.11 -0.36
N SER A 33 -8.97 -9.88 0.72
CA SER A 33 -9.70 -11.15 0.91
C SER A 33 -11.19 -10.97 1.23
N CYS A 34 -11.59 -9.75 1.62
CA CYS A 34 -12.99 -9.40 1.84
C CYS A 34 -13.36 -8.12 1.09
N THR A 35 -14.67 -7.94 0.86
CA THR A 35 -15.19 -6.72 0.27
C THR A 35 -15.16 -5.57 1.29
N ASN A 36 -14.99 -4.34 0.81
CA ASN A 36 -14.97 -3.12 1.62
C ASN A 36 -14.00 -3.19 2.80
N GLN A 37 -12.84 -3.82 2.61
CA GLN A 37 -11.80 -3.89 3.64
C GLN A 37 -11.28 -2.49 3.94
N ARG A 38 -11.26 -2.11 5.22
CA ARG A 38 -10.70 -0.81 5.64
C ARG A 38 -9.19 -0.80 5.41
N VAL A 39 -8.72 0.23 4.72
CA VAL A 39 -7.31 0.41 4.37
C VAL A 39 -6.86 1.85 4.62
N ALA A 40 -5.56 2.03 4.86
CA ALA A 40 -4.93 3.34 4.83
C ALA A 40 -4.26 3.54 3.46
N VAL A 41 -4.80 4.44 2.66
CA VAL A 41 -4.25 4.76 1.35
C VAL A 41 -3.19 5.85 1.52
N LYS A 42 -1.95 5.52 1.19
CA LYS A 42 -0.83 6.47 1.25
C LYS A 42 -0.49 6.96 -0.16
N ARG A 43 -0.26 8.26 -0.29
CA ARG A 43 0.14 8.89 -1.56
C ARG A 43 1.45 9.64 -1.36
N MET A 44 2.43 9.36 -2.21
CA MET A 44 3.73 10.07 -2.20
C MET A 44 3.56 11.55 -2.57
N THR A 45 4.30 12.39 -1.87
CA THR A 45 4.38 13.85 -2.07
C THR A 45 5.84 14.27 -2.19
N GLN A 46 6.14 15.31 -2.97
CA GLN A 46 7.48 15.91 -3.09
C GLN A 46 7.80 16.86 -1.92
N GLY A 47 7.13 16.70 -0.79
CA GLY A 47 7.14 17.66 0.31
C GLY A 47 6.06 18.73 0.15
N ARG A 48 6.25 19.85 0.84
CA ARG A 48 5.29 20.96 0.88
C ARG A 48 5.85 22.20 0.22
N ASP A 49 4.96 23.04 -0.30
CA ASP A 49 5.30 24.40 -0.70
C ASP A 49 5.32 25.35 0.51
N GLU A 50 5.62 26.62 0.26
CA GLU A 50 5.69 27.68 1.26
C GLU A 50 4.35 27.91 1.98
N TRP A 51 3.23 27.51 1.38
CA TRP A 51 1.88 27.61 1.93
C TRP A 51 1.42 26.31 2.61
N GLY A 52 2.29 25.31 2.72
CA GLY A 52 2.01 24.03 3.38
C GLY A 52 1.21 23.04 2.52
N SER A 53 0.94 23.35 1.25
CA SER A 53 0.26 22.44 0.34
C SER A 53 1.20 21.35 -0.15
N ALA A 54 0.69 20.12 -0.25
CA ALA A 54 1.47 18.97 -0.69
C ALA A 54 1.80 19.09 -2.18
N ARG A 55 3.11 19.18 -2.50
CA ARG A 55 3.60 19.12 -3.88
C ARG A 55 3.50 17.70 -4.39
N ARG A 56 3.00 17.53 -5.61
CA ARG A 56 2.80 16.22 -6.23
C ARG A 56 3.89 15.97 -7.25
N PHE A 57 4.41 14.74 -7.24
CA PHE A 57 5.23 14.24 -8.33
C PHE A 57 4.42 14.18 -9.63
N ASP A 58 5.11 14.31 -10.76
CA ASP A 58 4.56 13.88 -12.05
C ASP A 58 4.24 12.37 -12.02
N VAL A 59 3.44 11.90 -12.96
CA VAL A 59 2.94 10.51 -12.98
C VAL A 59 4.08 9.49 -13.02
N SER A 60 5.11 9.74 -13.84
CA SER A 60 6.24 8.84 -14.04
C SER A 60 7.14 8.80 -12.80
N ALA A 61 7.51 9.95 -12.25
CA ALA A 61 8.29 10.02 -11.01
C ALA A 61 7.54 9.37 -9.85
N LYS A 62 6.23 9.63 -9.73
CA LYS A 62 5.37 9.04 -8.71
C LYS A 62 5.38 7.50 -8.76
N TYR A 63 5.34 6.93 -9.96
CA TYR A 63 5.41 5.48 -10.14
C TYR A 63 6.71 4.91 -9.56
N TRP A 64 7.86 5.44 -9.99
CA TRP A 64 9.16 4.97 -9.53
C TRP A 64 9.37 5.13 -8.02
N HIS A 65 8.96 6.27 -7.45
CA HIS A 65 9.00 6.47 -6.00
C HIS A 65 8.09 5.49 -5.24
N THR A 66 6.91 5.18 -5.79
CA THR A 66 5.98 4.22 -5.17
C THR A 66 6.56 2.81 -5.21
N ILE A 67 7.13 2.39 -6.34
CA ILE A 67 7.77 1.07 -6.48
C ILE A 67 8.98 0.95 -5.55
N GLY A 68 9.84 1.98 -5.49
CA GLY A 68 11.00 1.99 -4.61
C GLY A 68 10.61 1.84 -3.13
N GLU A 69 9.59 2.56 -2.69
CA GLU A 69 9.07 2.44 -1.32
C GLU A 69 8.53 1.04 -1.02
N CYS A 70 7.82 0.43 -1.96
CA CYS A 70 7.28 -0.91 -1.77
C CYS A 70 8.38 -1.98 -1.73
N ASN A 71 9.43 -1.82 -2.52
CA ASN A 71 10.60 -2.70 -2.44
C ASN A 71 11.31 -2.56 -1.09
N LEU A 72 11.48 -1.32 -0.59
CA LEU A 72 12.03 -1.08 0.74
C LEU A 72 11.20 -1.74 1.83
N LEU A 73 9.87 -1.61 1.76
CA LEU A 73 8.96 -2.26 2.72
C LEU A 73 9.03 -3.79 2.62
N LEU A 74 9.08 -4.34 1.40
CA LEU A 74 9.23 -5.79 1.19
C LEU A 74 10.53 -6.32 1.80
N TRP A 75 11.64 -5.61 1.60
CA TRP A 75 12.93 -5.97 2.21
C TRP A 75 12.88 -5.87 3.72
N ALA A 76 12.25 -4.83 4.28
CA ALA A 76 12.08 -4.69 5.72
C ALA A 76 11.27 -5.85 6.32
N ILE A 77 10.15 -6.23 5.68
CA ILE A 77 9.33 -7.38 6.08
C ILE A 77 10.15 -8.66 6.03
N SER A 78 10.87 -8.90 4.92
CA SER A 78 11.67 -10.12 4.74
C SER A 78 12.78 -10.26 5.78
N LEU A 79 13.51 -9.17 6.06
CA LEU A 79 14.55 -9.15 7.09
C LEU A 79 13.98 -9.38 8.49
N PHE A 80 12.80 -8.84 8.75
CA PHE A 80 12.12 -8.99 10.02
C PHE A 80 11.60 -10.41 10.23
N ASP A 81 10.94 -11.01 9.23
CA ASP A 81 10.47 -12.39 9.28
C ASP A 81 11.63 -13.38 9.45
N LEU A 82 12.76 -13.12 8.77
CA LEU A 82 13.99 -13.88 8.97
C LEU A 82 14.50 -13.78 10.41
N SER A 83 14.47 -12.58 10.99
CA SER A 83 14.94 -12.34 12.36
C SER A 83 14.05 -13.03 13.39
N LEU A 84 12.72 -12.94 13.26
CA LEU A 84 11.79 -13.65 14.12
C LEU A 84 11.92 -15.16 13.99
N SER A 85 11.99 -15.68 12.76
CA SER A 85 12.19 -17.11 12.50
C SER A 85 13.49 -17.63 13.13
N PHE A 86 14.57 -16.84 13.08
CA PHE A 86 15.82 -17.19 13.72
C PHE A 86 15.69 -17.24 15.25
N ILE A 87 15.01 -16.25 15.86
CA ILE A 87 14.75 -16.22 17.30
C ILE A 87 13.90 -17.44 17.71
N ASP A 88 12.80 -17.70 17.02
CA ASP A 88 11.91 -18.83 17.30
C ASP A 88 12.65 -20.16 17.20
N HIS A 89 13.48 -20.34 16.19
CA HIS A 89 14.32 -21.54 16.03
C HIS A 89 15.31 -21.71 17.18
N LYS A 90 15.87 -20.61 17.69
CA LYS A 90 16.77 -20.65 18.85
C LYS A 90 16.01 -20.98 20.13
N LEU A 91 14.85 -20.36 20.36
CA LEU A 91 14.01 -20.65 21.52
C LEU A 91 13.55 -22.11 21.52
N ALA A 92 13.12 -22.65 20.38
CA ALA A 92 12.72 -24.04 20.24
C ALA A 92 13.83 -25.03 20.63
N LYS A 93 15.10 -24.68 20.41
CA LYS A 93 16.26 -25.52 20.81
C LYS A 93 16.66 -25.37 22.27
N THR A 94 16.39 -24.23 22.88
CA THR A 94 16.88 -23.90 24.23
C THR A 94 15.85 -24.20 25.33
N GLY A 95 14.60 -24.48 24.94
CA GLY A 95 13.46 -24.66 25.84
C GLY A 95 12.62 -23.38 25.93
N PRO A 96 11.38 -23.46 26.46
CA PRO A 96 10.49 -22.31 26.55
C PRO A 96 11.11 -21.19 27.41
N PRO A 97 10.93 -19.91 27.03
CA PRO A 97 11.44 -18.79 27.81
C PRO A 97 10.79 -18.75 29.22
N PRO A 98 11.44 -18.09 30.20
CA PRO A 98 10.87 -17.92 31.53
C PRO A 98 9.46 -17.30 31.45
N PRO A 99 8.51 -17.70 32.34
CA PRO A 99 7.14 -17.21 32.31
C PRO A 99 6.99 -15.68 32.40
N SER A 100 8.01 -15.00 32.92
CA SER A 100 8.05 -13.54 33.06
C SER A 100 8.46 -12.80 31.78
N LEU A 101 8.98 -13.50 30.76
CA LEU A 101 9.42 -12.88 29.51
C LEU A 101 8.33 -12.97 28.44
N VAL A 102 7.53 -11.92 28.32
CA VAL A 102 6.56 -11.77 27.24
C VAL A 102 7.25 -11.13 26.04
N ILE A 103 7.52 -11.91 25.00
CA ILE A 103 8.03 -11.40 23.72
C ILE A 103 6.83 -10.90 22.90
N PRO A 104 6.74 -9.61 22.55
CA PRO A 104 5.62 -9.11 21.77
C PRO A 104 5.65 -9.68 20.35
N ASN A 105 4.50 -10.16 19.87
CA ASN A 105 4.32 -10.58 18.48
C ASN A 105 4.10 -9.35 17.59
N ILE A 106 5.19 -8.66 17.30
CA ILE A 106 5.23 -7.54 16.37
C ILE A 106 5.19 -8.05 14.93
N HIS A 107 4.40 -7.40 14.08
CA HIS A 107 4.29 -7.71 12.65
C HIS A 107 4.17 -6.41 11.85
N PHE A 108 4.66 -6.44 10.61
CA PHE A 108 4.34 -5.39 9.65
C PHE A 108 2.90 -5.52 9.20
N VAL A 109 2.29 -4.38 8.86
CA VAL A 109 0.95 -4.36 8.27
C VAL A 109 1.00 -4.87 6.83
N GLU A 110 -0.03 -5.60 6.43
CA GLU A 110 -0.22 -5.98 5.02
C GLU A 110 -0.40 -4.73 4.16
N GLY A 111 0.28 -4.70 3.02
CA GLY A 111 0.29 -3.55 2.11
C GLY A 111 0.38 -3.98 0.66
N GLY A 112 0.02 -3.07 -0.24
CA GLY A 112 0.07 -3.30 -1.68
C GLY A 112 0.08 -1.98 -2.46
N ILE A 113 0.40 -2.08 -3.76
CA ILE A 113 0.37 -0.94 -4.68
C ILE A 113 -0.97 -0.92 -5.41
N ALA A 114 -1.64 0.22 -5.34
CA ALA A 114 -2.79 0.50 -6.20
C ALA A 114 -2.34 1.28 -7.43
N LEU A 115 -2.38 0.64 -8.60
CA LEU A 115 -2.20 1.29 -9.89
C LEU A 115 -3.57 1.68 -10.43
N VAL A 116 -3.73 2.95 -10.82
CA VAL A 116 -4.93 3.43 -11.50
C VAL A 116 -4.72 3.25 -12.99
N HIS A 117 -5.46 2.32 -13.59
CA HIS A 117 -5.56 2.24 -15.04
C HIS A 117 -6.67 3.19 -15.49
N GLU A 118 -6.37 4.14 -16.37
CA GLU A 118 -7.43 4.90 -17.04
C GLU A 118 -8.22 3.91 -17.90
N SER A 119 -9.51 3.74 -17.62
CA SER A 119 -10.38 3.09 -18.58
C SER A 119 -10.59 4.08 -19.73
N THR A 120 -10.11 3.76 -20.92
CA THR A 120 -10.51 4.43 -22.16
C THR A 120 -12.02 4.19 -22.31
N VAL A 121 -12.84 5.09 -21.78
CA VAL A 121 -14.24 5.17 -22.19
C VAL A 121 -14.18 5.46 -23.69
N GLY A 122 -14.68 4.52 -24.48
CA GLY A 122 -14.55 4.53 -25.94
C GLY A 122 -14.86 5.90 -26.51
N LYS A 123 -13.88 6.47 -27.23
CA LYS A 123 -14.17 7.55 -28.17
C LYS A 123 -15.16 6.97 -29.17
N ASN A 124 -16.44 7.34 -29.09
CA ASN A 124 -17.40 7.08 -30.14
C ASN A 124 -16.81 7.65 -31.43
N VAL A 125 -16.35 6.76 -32.31
CA VAL A 125 -15.99 7.09 -33.69
C VAL A 125 -17.27 7.56 -34.35
N GLN A 126 -17.44 8.89 -34.48
CA GLN A 126 -18.37 9.43 -35.46
C GLN A 126 -17.85 9.01 -36.83
N THR A 127 -18.46 7.97 -37.40
CA THR A 127 -18.36 7.68 -38.82
C THR A 127 -18.97 8.86 -39.56
N ALA A 128 -18.11 9.69 -40.15
CA ALA A 128 -18.54 10.64 -41.17
C ALA A 128 -19.09 9.84 -42.36
N SER A 129 -20.41 9.75 -42.48
CA SER A 129 -21.07 9.34 -43.71
C SER A 129 -20.88 10.44 -44.74
N SER A 130 -19.91 10.25 -45.64
CA SER A 130 -19.78 11.07 -46.85
C SER A 130 -20.89 10.71 -47.82
N HIS A 131 -21.89 11.58 -47.94
CA HIS A 131 -22.78 11.62 -49.10
C HIS A 131 -22.13 12.48 -50.19
N ARG A 132 -21.65 11.83 -51.26
CA ARG A 132 -21.95 12.13 -52.67
C ARG A 132 -21.13 11.24 -53.58
#